data_AF-A0AAU7D6A7-F1
#
_entry.id   AF-A0AAU7D6A7-F1
#
_cell.length_a   1.000
_cell.length_b   1.000
_cell.length_c   1.000
_cell.angle_alpha   90.00
_cell.angle_beta   90.00
_cell.angle_gamma   90.00
#
_symmetry.space_group_name_H-M   'P 1'
#
loop_
_entity.id
_entity.type
_entity.pdbx_description
1 polymer ?
#
loop_
_entity_poly.entity_id
_entity_poly.type
_entity_poly.pdbx_seq_one_letter_code
_entity_poly.pdbx_strand_id
1 'polypeptide(L)'
;MANTLLPLEERNLTPDQVEQLDRRRRRGQLFLTLCLQCFVVASLVTLWAGQDWTLSPGWMHPMVYWDAIMFAAALFFGVVGVRLRRGSTEFISY
;
A
#
# COMPACT_ATOMS: atom_id res chain seq x y z
N MET A 1 -16.22 -8.65 -29.44
CA MET A 1 -17.24 -8.24 -28.46
C MET A 1 -16.53 -7.42 -27.38
N ALA A 2 -17.05 -6.25 -27.01
CA ALA A 2 -16.44 -5.45 -25.95
C ALA A 2 -16.66 -6.12 -24.59
N ASN A 3 -15.58 -6.33 -23.82
CA ASN A 3 -15.69 -6.92 -22.50
C ASN A 3 -16.42 -5.96 -21.54
N THR A 4 -17.63 -6.32 -21.11
CA THR A 4 -18.45 -5.48 -20.23
C THR A 4 -17.94 -5.43 -18.79
N LEU A 5 -17.01 -6.33 -18.41
CA LEU A 5 -16.38 -6.36 -17.08
C LEU A 5 -15.33 -5.26 -16.91
N LEU A 6 -14.81 -4.73 -18.02
CA LEU A 6 -13.89 -3.60 -17.99
C LEU A 6 -14.65 -2.27 -17.83
N PRO A 7 -14.11 -1.29 -17.09
CA PRO A 7 -14.57 0.09 -17.12
C PRO A 7 -14.62 0.61 -18.56
N LEU A 8 -15.57 1.49 -18.87
CA LEU A 8 -15.72 2.04 -20.23
C LEU A 8 -14.43 2.69 -20.75
N GLU A 9 -13.67 3.32 -19.87
CA GLU A 9 -12.38 3.95 -20.13
C GLU A 9 -11.29 2.95 -20.54
N GLU A 10 -11.39 1.69 -20.11
CA GLU A 10 -10.36 0.66 -20.32
C GLU A 10 -10.69 -0.28 -21.51
N ARG A 11 -11.87 -0.16 -22.13
CA ARG A 11 -12.34 -1.08 -23.20
C ARG A 11 -11.71 -0.85 -24.58
N ASN A 12 -11.27 0.38 -24.86
CA ASN A 12 -10.77 0.79 -26.18
C ASN A 12 -9.31 1.28 -26.10
N LEU A 13 -8.51 0.70 -25.20
CA LEU A 13 -7.11 1.08 -25.03
C LEU A 13 -6.26 0.54 -26.18
N THR A 14 -5.27 1.32 -26.62
CA THR A 14 -4.23 0.83 -27.52
C THR A 14 -3.27 -0.11 -26.78
N PRO A 15 -2.51 -0.97 -27.47
CA PRO A 15 -1.54 -1.85 -26.83
C PRO A 15 -0.57 -1.13 -25.87
N ASP A 16 -0.07 0.04 -26.26
CA ASP A 16 0.82 0.85 -25.42
C ASP A 16 0.14 1.36 -24.15
N GLN A 17 -1.15 1.69 -24.22
CA GLN A 17 -1.93 2.14 -23.07
C GLN A 17 -2.23 1.00 -22.09
N VAL A 18 -2.42 -0.22 -22.60
CA VAL A 18 -2.56 -1.43 -21.77
C VAL A 18 -1.28 -1.68 -20.98
N GLU A 19 -0.10 -1.59 -21.62
CA GLU A 19 1.18 -1.77 -20.92
C GLU A 19 1.37 -0.73 -19.80
N GLN A 20 1.00 0.53 -20.05
CA GLN A 20 1.06 1.57 -19.04
C GLN A 20 0.11 1.29 -17.87
N LEU A 21 -1.09 0.79 -18.15
CA LEU A 21 -2.08 0.41 -17.15
C LEU A 21 -1.56 -0.74 -16.27
N ASP A 22 -1.00 -1.78 -16.87
CA ASP A 22 -0.43 -2.92 -16.14
C ASP A 22 0.78 -2.50 -15.30
N ARG A 23 1.63 -1.63 -15.84
CA ARG A 23 2.77 -1.06 -15.09
C ARG A 23 2.30 -0.24 -13.89
N ARG A 24 1.22 0.55 -14.02
CA ARG A 24 0.58 1.28 -12.91
C ARG A 24 0.07 0.30 -11.84
N ARG A 25 -0.65 -0.74 -12.24
CA ARG A 25 -1.23 -1.74 -11.34
C ARG A 25 -0.15 -2.57 -10.62
N ARG A 26 0.91 -2.96 -11.31
CA ARG A 26 2.07 -3.66 -10.72
C ARG A 26 2.76 -2.81 -9.64
N ARG A 27 2.93 -1.51 -9.90
CA ARG A 27 3.41 -0.57 -8.87
C ARG A 27 2.44 -0.52 -7.70
N GLY A 28 1.12 -0.42 -7.96
CA GLY A 28 0.10 -0.47 -6.92
C GLY A 28 0.19 -1.72 -6.03
N GLN A 29 0.40 -2.90 -6.62
CA GLN A 29 0.60 -4.14 -5.86
C GLN A 29 1.85 -4.10 -4.99
N LEU A 30 2.98 -3.58 -5.51
CA LEU A 30 4.20 -3.40 -4.72
C LEU A 30 3.95 -2.47 -3.52
N PHE A 31 3.23 -1.36 -3.71
CA PHE A 31 2.85 -0.46 -2.63
C PHE A 31 1.98 -1.15 -1.57
N LEU A 32 1.04 -2.02 -1.96
CA LEU A 32 0.24 -2.79 -1.01
C LEU A 32 1.09 -3.82 -0.24
N THR A 33 2.08 -4.45 -0.88
CA THR A 33 3.03 -5.33 -0.20
C THR A 33 3.85 -4.57 0.84
N LEU A 34 4.36 -3.39 0.48
CA LEU A 34 5.09 -2.51 1.42
C LEU A 34 4.20 -2.05 2.58
N CYS A 35 2.95 -1.69 2.29
CA CYS A 35 1.95 -1.36 3.32
C CYS A 35 1.83 -2.50 4.34
N LEU A 36 1.63 -3.74 3.87
CA LEU A 36 1.48 -4.90 4.75
C LEU A 36 2.76 -5.16 5.56
N GLN A 37 3.93 -5.10 4.93
CA GLN A 37 5.21 -5.31 5.60
C GLN A 37 5.45 -4.26 6.71
N CYS A 38 5.26 -2.97 6.39
CA CYS A 38 5.38 -1.89 7.38
C CYS A 38 4.37 -2.06 8.52
N PHE A 39 3.11 -2.40 8.20
CA PHE A 39 2.07 -2.59 9.20
C PHE A 39 2.37 -3.75 10.15
N VAL A 40 2.82 -4.90 9.61
CA VAL A 40 3.20 -6.06 10.43
C VAL A 40 4.37 -5.71 11.34
N VAL A 41 5.43 -5.09 10.80
CA VAL A 41 6.60 -4.71 11.59
C VAL A 41 6.23 -3.71 12.68
N ALA A 42 5.46 -2.67 12.35
CA ALA A 42 4.99 -1.68 13.33
C ALA A 42 4.16 -2.35 14.43
N SER A 43 3.19 -3.20 14.05
CA SER A 43 2.33 -3.92 15.00
C SER A 43 3.11 -4.79 15.99
N LEU A 44 4.20 -5.42 15.54
CA LEU A 44 5.08 -6.17 16.44
C LEU A 44 5.80 -5.20 17.39
N VAL A 45 6.38 -4.13 16.86
CA VAL A 45 7.19 -3.17 17.64
C VAL A 45 6.35 -2.33 18.62
N THR A 46 5.03 -2.22 18.42
CA THR A 46 4.11 -1.46 19.28
C THR A 46 4.23 -1.79 20.76
N LEU A 47 4.49 -3.05 21.12
CA LEU A 47 4.66 -3.44 22.53
C LEU A 47 5.90 -2.76 23.17
N TRP A 48 7.01 -2.74 22.44
CA TRP A 48 8.25 -2.10 22.89
C TRP A 48 8.14 -0.58 22.82
N ALA A 49 7.45 -0.03 21.82
CA ALA A 49 7.14 1.40 21.76
C ALA A 49 6.28 1.84 22.95
N GLY A 50 5.31 1.04 23.40
CA GLY A 50 4.53 1.32 24.60
C GLY A 50 5.37 1.35 25.89
N GLN A 51 6.37 0.48 25.98
CA GLN A 51 7.35 0.51 27.08
C GLN A 51 8.23 1.76 27.01
N ASP A 52 8.73 2.11 25.83
CA ASP A 52 9.55 3.31 25.60
C ASP A 52 8.76 4.59 25.95
N TRP A 53 7.47 4.65 25.62
CA TRP A 53 6.61 5.79 25.97
C TRP A 53 6.41 5.96 27.47
N THR A 54 6.36 4.87 28.23
CA THR A 54 6.03 4.89 29.66
C THR A 54 7.26 5.01 30.56
N LEU A 55 8.40 4.46 30.13
CA LEU A 55 9.59 4.34 30.97
C LEU A 55 10.67 5.37 30.63
N SER A 56 10.75 5.85 29.39
CA SER A 56 11.80 6.79 28.99
C SER A 56 11.47 8.22 29.45
N PRO A 57 12.46 8.96 29.99
CA PRO A 57 12.23 10.30 30.49
C PRO A 57 12.22 11.36 29.37
N GLY A 58 11.40 12.40 29.56
CA GLY A 58 11.38 13.57 28.69
C GLY A 58 10.79 13.30 27.31
N TRP A 59 11.52 13.66 26.24
CA TRP A 59 11.11 13.48 24.84
C TRP A 59 11.99 12.46 24.10
N MET A 60 12.80 11.69 24.83
CA MET A 60 13.70 10.70 24.23
C MET A 60 12.97 9.37 24.06
N HIS A 61 12.01 9.32 23.13
CA HIS A 61 11.24 8.12 22.78
C HIS A 61 11.56 7.63 21.36
N PRO A 62 12.80 7.17 21.09
CA PRO A 62 13.24 6.81 19.74
C PRO A 62 12.42 5.66 19.15
N MET A 63 11.99 4.68 19.94
CA MET A 63 11.18 3.58 19.43
C MET A 63 9.78 4.05 19.08
N VAL A 64 9.19 4.95 19.87
CA VAL A 64 7.84 5.47 19.58
C VAL A 64 7.84 6.30 18.31
N TYR A 65 8.83 7.16 18.11
CA TYR A 65 8.91 7.94 16.88
C TYR A 65 9.13 7.06 15.66
N TRP A 66 9.95 6.03 15.78
CA TRP A 66 10.16 5.07 14.71
C TRP A 66 8.89 4.29 14.38
N ASP A 67 8.16 3.81 15.40
CA ASP A 67 6.92 3.06 15.23
C ASP A 67 5.82 3.93 14.59
N ALA A 68 5.70 5.19 15.03
CA ALA A 68 4.80 6.16 14.42
C ALA A 68 5.11 6.44 12.94
N ILE A 69 6.40 6.55 12.59
CA ILE A 69 6.83 6.70 11.19
C ILE A 69 6.47 5.45 10.37
N MET A 70 6.63 4.25 10.93
CA MET A 70 6.27 3.00 10.23
C MET A 70 4.76 2.91 9.98
N PHE A 71 3.92 3.27 10.95
CA PHE A 71 2.47 3.35 10.74
C PHE A 71 2.08 4.43 9.71
N ALA A 72 2.75 5.59 9.72
CA ALA A 72 2.53 6.63 8.72
C ALA A 72 2.93 6.17 7.31
N ALA A 73 4.07 5.46 7.18
CA ALA A 73 4.51 4.87 5.93
C ALA A 73 3.55 3.79 5.43
N ALA A 74 3.07 2.91 6.33
CA ALA A 74 2.07 1.89 6.01
C ALA A 74 0.79 2.54 5.47
N LEU A 75 0.27 3.59 6.15
CA LEU A 75 -0.91 4.32 5.71
C LEU A 75 -0.69 4.96 4.32
N PHE A 76 0.45 5.63 4.12
CA PHE A 76 0.80 6.24 2.84
C PHE A 76 0.83 5.21 1.71
N PHE A 77 1.55 4.10 1.90
CA PHE A 77 1.64 3.04 0.90
C PHE A 77 0.31 2.34 0.66
N GLY A 78 -0.53 2.18 1.69
CA GLY A 78 -1.87 1.62 1.56
C GLY A 78 -2.76 2.51 0.69
N VAL A 79 -2.81 3.81 0.97
CA VAL A 79 -3.62 4.76 0.20
C VAL A 79 -3.15 4.85 -1.25
N VAL A 80 -1.84 5.00 -1.47
CA VAL A 80 -1.26 5.08 -2.83
C VAL A 80 -1.44 3.75 -3.57
N GLY A 81 -1.22 2.62 -2.91
CA GLY A 81 -1.39 1.28 -3.48
C GLY A 81 -2.81 1.01 -3.96
N VAL A 82 -3.82 1.31 -3.13
CA VAL A 82 -5.24 1.18 -3.50
C VAL A 82 -5.58 2.10 -4.69
N ARG A 83 -5.10 3.35 -4.67
CA ARG A 83 -5.34 4.30 -5.78
C ARG A 83 -4.75 3.81 -7.10
N LEU A 84 -3.51 3.30 -7.09
CA LEU A 84 -2.82 2.82 -8.29
C LEU A 84 -3.41 1.51 -8.83
N ARG A 85 -3.87 0.62 -7.93
CA ARG A 85 -4.50 -0.66 -8.27
C ARG A 85 -5.96 -0.54 -8.72
N ARG A 86 -6.61 0.60 -8.51
CA ARG A 86 -8.00 0.84 -8.92
C ARG A 86 -8.21 0.51 -10.41
N GLY A 87 -9.32 -0.18 -10.70
CA GLY A 87 -9.67 -0.72 -12.01
C GLY A 87 -10.10 -2.19 -11.91
N SER A 88 -10.81 -2.70 -12.93
CA SER A 88 -11.21 -4.11 -12.97
C SER A 88 -10.02 -4.96 -13.42
N THR A 89 -9.67 -5.98 -12.65
CA THR A 89 -8.74 -7.02 -13.12
C THR A 89 -9.52 -7.93 -14.06
N GLU A 90 -9.18 -7.90 -15.35
CA GLU A 90 -9.74 -8.83 -16.35
C GLU A 90 -9.49 -10.31 -15.98
N PHE A 91 -8.53 -10.57 -15.08
CA PHE A 91 -8.02 -11.90 -14.72
C PHE A 91 -8.14 -12.18 -13.21
N ILE A 92 -9.34 -12.15 -12.63
CA ILE A 92 -9.57 -12.81 -11.31
C ILE A 92 -9.49 -14.34 -11.45
N SER A 93 -9.57 -14.86 -12.67
CA SER A 93 -9.52 -16.29 -13.00
C SER A 93 -8.23 -16.65 -13.75
N TYR A 94 -7.15 -16.91 -13.02
CA TYR A 94 -6.13 -17.89 -13.40
C TYR A 94 -5.66 -18.62 -12.14
#